data_AF-A0AAU4DKD7-F1
#
_entry.id   AF-A0AAU4DKD7-F1
#
_cell.length_a   1.000
_cell.length_b   1.000
_cell.length_c   1.000
_cell.angle_alpha   90.00
_cell.angle_beta   90.00
_cell.angle_gamma   90.00
#
_symmetry.space_group_name_H-M   'P 1'
#
loop_
_entity.id
_entity.type
_entity.pdbx_description
1 polymer ?
#
loop_
_entity_poly.entity_id
_entity_poly.type
_entity_poly.pdbx_seq_one_letter_code
_entity_poly.pdbx_strand_id
1 'polypeptide(L)'
;MTIAVIGTGKIGSTLARAFSAAGLETVLGSRNPDGSADGPVKVTTVAEALAGADTVVLARPGTAVDEFLAEHGAALDGRLLVDAANRLEAAVQHSAAQVAEHAPGARYARAFSSQGVEVFAEPVIDGVVCDHLFSVAEEDRAAVERLISAVGLRPVYLGPDQYDLVDHALWIWFRLAVAQGNGRHSGFRLLTDRAGG
;
A
#
# COMPACT_ATOMS: atom_id res chain seq x y z
N MET A 1 -0.62 16.75 2.83
CA MET A 1 -0.13 15.36 2.74
C MET A 1 0.24 15.14 1.30
N THR A 2 1.54 15.05 1.05
CA THR A 2 2.10 14.73 -0.26
C THR A 2 2.55 13.26 -0.27
N ILE A 3 2.18 12.53 -1.32
CA ILE A 3 2.35 11.09 -1.42
C ILE A 3 3.35 10.76 -2.52
N ALA A 4 4.41 10.06 -2.16
CA ALA A 4 5.29 9.39 -3.12
C ALA A 4 4.87 7.92 -3.25
N VAL A 5 4.42 7.50 -4.42
CA VAL A 5 4.23 6.07 -4.71
C VAL A 5 5.46 5.54 -5.42
N ILE A 6 6.21 4.65 -4.78
CA ILE A 6 7.44 4.09 -5.31
C ILE A 6 7.13 2.77 -6.02
N GLY A 7 7.27 2.77 -7.34
CA GLY A 7 6.96 1.64 -8.21
C GLY A 7 5.88 1.98 -9.22
N THR A 8 6.21 1.86 -10.50
CA THR A 8 5.31 2.14 -11.64
C THR A 8 4.61 0.89 -12.19
N GLY A 9 4.65 -0.21 -11.45
CA GLY A 9 3.93 -1.44 -11.79
C GLY A 9 2.41 -1.32 -11.60
N LYS A 10 1.69 -2.44 -11.78
CA LYS A 10 0.22 -2.47 -11.71
C LYS A 10 -0.33 -1.87 -10.41
N ILE A 11 0.21 -2.27 -9.26
CA ILE A 11 -0.24 -1.78 -7.94
C ILE A 11 0.03 -0.28 -7.81
N GLY A 12 1.30 0.13 -7.91
CA GLY A 12 1.68 1.53 -7.69
C GLY A 12 1.00 2.51 -8.64
N SER A 13 0.91 2.19 -9.94
CA SER A 13 0.19 3.05 -10.90
C SER A 13 -1.31 3.14 -10.63
N THR A 14 -1.95 2.05 -10.18
CA THR A 14 -3.38 2.04 -9.81
C THR A 14 -3.63 2.88 -8.56
N LEU A 15 -2.83 2.67 -7.50
CA LEU A 15 -2.92 3.43 -6.27
C LEU A 15 -2.67 4.93 -6.51
N ALA A 16 -1.62 5.26 -7.27
CA ALA A 16 -1.29 6.66 -7.56
C ALA A 16 -2.39 7.39 -8.33
N ARG A 17 -3.02 6.71 -9.31
CA ARG A 17 -4.17 7.25 -10.04
C ARG A 17 -5.37 7.44 -9.13
N ALA A 18 -5.66 6.49 -8.25
CA ALA A 18 -6.76 6.60 -7.30
C ALA A 18 -6.55 7.75 -6.30
N PHE A 19 -5.36 7.88 -5.74
CA PHE A 19 -5.01 8.99 -4.84
C PHE A 19 -5.14 10.35 -5.53
N SER A 20 -4.63 10.48 -6.76
CA SER A 20 -4.74 11.70 -7.55
C SER A 20 -6.20 12.03 -7.91
N ALA A 21 -7.01 11.04 -8.29
CA ALA A 21 -8.43 11.22 -8.58
C ALA A 21 -9.23 11.65 -7.34
N ALA A 22 -8.80 11.23 -6.15
CA ALA A 22 -9.34 11.69 -4.86
C ALA A 22 -8.80 13.06 -4.40
N GLY A 23 -7.99 13.74 -5.23
CA GLY A 23 -7.45 15.07 -4.94
C GLY A 23 -6.25 15.08 -3.99
N LEU A 24 -5.56 13.95 -3.81
CA LEU A 24 -4.33 13.89 -3.02
C LEU A 24 -3.12 14.22 -3.90
N GLU A 25 -2.25 15.10 -3.42
CA GLU A 25 -1.00 15.44 -4.10
C GLU A 25 -0.10 14.20 -4.19
N THR A 26 0.04 13.65 -5.39
CA THR A 26 0.65 12.34 -5.62
C THR A 26 1.69 12.41 -6.73
N VAL A 27 2.87 11.81 -6.48
CA VAL A 27 3.95 11.65 -7.46
C VAL A 27 4.37 10.18 -7.50
N LEU A 28 4.66 9.68 -8.70
CA LEU A 28 5.24 8.35 -8.90
C LEU A 28 6.76 8.42 -8.95
N GLY A 29 7.43 7.64 -8.12
CA GLY A 29 8.88 7.42 -8.19
C GLY A 29 9.21 6.21 -9.04
N SER A 30 10.01 6.40 -10.09
CA SER A 30 10.50 5.36 -10.99
C SER A 30 12.03 5.34 -11.03
N ARG A 31 12.61 4.16 -11.30
CA ARG A 31 14.03 4.04 -11.68
C ARG A 31 14.29 4.58 -13.09
N ASN A 32 13.30 4.46 -13.96
CA ASN A 32 13.34 4.92 -15.35
C ASN A 32 12.13 5.84 -15.59
N PRO A 33 12.20 7.14 -15.22
CA PRO A 33 11.08 8.07 -15.36
C PRO A 33 10.75 8.40 -16.82
N ASP A 34 11.76 8.48 -17.71
CA ASP A 34 11.55 8.87 -19.12
C ASP A 34 10.76 7.84 -19.95
N GLY A 35 10.62 6.61 -19.44
CA GLY A 35 9.88 5.53 -20.08
C GLY A 35 8.45 5.34 -19.57
N SER A 36 8.00 6.14 -18.59
CA SER A 36 6.65 5.99 -18.06
C SER A 36 5.63 6.68 -18.97
N ALA A 37 4.63 5.92 -19.40
CA ALA A 37 3.57 6.40 -20.29
C ALA A 37 2.82 7.61 -19.72
N ASP A 38 2.38 8.50 -20.63
CA ASP A 38 1.52 9.65 -20.34
C ASP A 38 0.34 9.22 -19.46
N GLY A 39 0.25 9.83 -18.28
CA GLY A 39 -0.79 9.60 -17.31
C GLY A 39 -1.02 10.85 -16.47
N PRO A 40 -2.16 10.95 -15.77
CA PRO A 40 -2.51 12.14 -15.00
C PRO A 40 -1.58 12.39 -13.80
N VAL A 41 -0.77 11.39 -13.41
CA VAL A 41 0.15 11.48 -12.28
C VAL A 41 1.57 11.70 -12.78
N LYS A 42 2.23 12.73 -12.26
CA LYS A 42 3.63 13.03 -12.56
C LYS A 42 4.53 11.87 -12.15
N VAL A 43 5.43 11.47 -13.05
CA VAL A 43 6.47 10.48 -12.77
C VAL A 43 7.83 11.18 -12.70
N THR A 44 8.63 10.85 -11.69
CA THR A 44 9.96 11.42 -11.45
C THR A 44 10.94 10.32 -11.06
N THR A 45 12.20 10.67 -10.82
CA THR A 45 13.11 9.76 -10.13
C THR A 45 12.60 9.45 -8.72
N VAL A 46 13.05 8.32 -8.14
CA VAL A 46 12.72 7.96 -6.76
C VAL A 46 13.17 9.04 -5.78
N ALA A 47 14.39 9.58 -5.94
CA ALA A 47 14.91 10.63 -5.07
C ALA A 47 14.05 11.91 -5.10
N GLU A 48 13.63 12.36 -6.28
CA GLU A 48 12.76 13.53 -6.43
C GLU A 48 11.35 13.30 -5.84
N ALA A 49 10.78 12.10 -6.05
CA ALA A 49 9.48 11.76 -5.49
C ALA A 49 9.54 11.79 -3.97
N LEU A 50 10.62 11.25 -3.38
CA LEU A 50 10.84 11.27 -1.95
C LEU A 50 11.03 12.71 -1.44
N ALA A 51 11.81 13.57 -2.08
CA ALA A 51 12.17 14.89 -1.52
C ALA A 51 10.98 15.72 -1.00
N GLY A 52 9.82 15.66 -1.66
CA GLY A 52 8.62 16.42 -1.28
C GLY A 52 7.52 15.65 -0.54
N ALA A 53 7.74 14.39 -0.15
CA ALA A 53 6.67 13.53 0.38
C ALA A 53 6.67 13.40 1.91
N ASP A 54 5.49 13.51 2.50
CA ASP A 54 5.23 13.19 3.92
C ASP A 54 4.95 11.69 4.12
N THR A 55 4.43 11.05 3.06
CA THR A 55 4.00 9.65 3.05
C THR A 55 4.51 8.96 1.80
N VAL A 56 5.07 7.77 1.98
CA VAL A 56 5.69 6.97 0.93
C VAL A 56 4.93 5.64 0.87
N VAL A 57 4.35 5.33 -0.29
CA VAL A 57 3.73 4.04 -0.56
C VAL A 57 4.72 3.19 -1.34
N LEU A 58 5.26 2.15 -0.71
CA LEU A 58 6.24 1.26 -1.32
C LEU A 58 5.53 0.13 -2.07
N ALA A 59 5.36 0.31 -3.38
CA ALA A 59 4.68 -0.63 -4.28
C ALA A 59 5.66 -1.31 -5.25
N ARG A 60 6.77 -1.83 -4.71
CA ARG A 60 7.78 -2.60 -5.43
C ARG A 60 7.60 -4.12 -5.21
N PRO A 61 8.13 -4.98 -6.10
CA PRO A 61 8.28 -6.41 -5.80
C PRO A 61 9.06 -6.60 -4.49
N GLY A 62 8.68 -7.61 -3.68
CA GLY A 62 9.31 -7.85 -2.37
C GLY A 62 10.83 -8.10 -2.45
N THR A 63 11.29 -8.74 -3.53
CA THR A 63 12.72 -8.97 -3.81
C THR A 63 13.53 -7.68 -4.02
N ALA A 64 12.84 -6.56 -4.22
CA ALA A 64 13.43 -5.28 -4.55
C ALA A 64 13.35 -4.30 -3.36
N VAL A 65 12.80 -4.70 -2.21
CA VAL A 65 12.64 -3.85 -1.03
C VAL A 65 13.97 -3.57 -0.35
N ASP A 66 14.83 -4.58 -0.21
CA ASP A 66 16.11 -4.44 0.49
C ASP A 66 17.04 -3.45 -0.21
N GLU A 67 17.13 -3.55 -1.54
CA GLU A 67 17.85 -2.58 -2.38
C GLU A 67 17.30 -1.16 -2.20
N PHE A 68 15.98 -1.00 -2.21
CA PHE A 68 15.34 0.31 -2.03
C PHE A 68 15.66 0.91 -0.65
N LEU A 69 15.57 0.12 0.42
CA LEU A 69 15.83 0.59 1.77
C LEU A 69 17.31 0.90 1.99
N ALA A 70 18.21 0.11 1.42
CA ALA A 70 19.65 0.38 1.47
C ALA A 70 20.01 1.70 0.75
N GLU A 71 19.38 1.99 -0.38
CA GLU A 71 19.66 3.19 -1.18
C GLU A 71 18.99 4.45 -0.61
N HIS A 72 17.76 4.33 -0.09
CA HIS A 72 16.92 5.49 0.24
C HIS A 72 16.45 5.54 1.70
N GLY A 73 16.89 4.62 2.56
CA GLY A 73 16.39 4.51 3.94
C GLY A 73 16.53 5.81 4.75
N ALA A 74 17.65 6.53 4.58
CA ALA A 74 17.85 7.84 5.21
C ALA A 74 16.84 8.91 4.75
N ALA A 75 16.33 8.81 3.52
CA ALA A 75 15.32 9.72 3.00
C ALA A 75 13.90 9.40 3.51
N LEU A 76 13.73 8.38 4.35
CA LEU A 76 12.45 8.01 4.96
C LEU A 76 12.30 8.54 6.39
N ASP A 77 13.30 9.24 6.92
CA ASP A 77 13.30 9.77 8.29
C ASP A 77 12.09 10.69 8.57
N GLY A 78 11.34 10.39 9.63
CA GLY A 78 10.12 11.09 10.03
C GLY A 78 8.88 10.83 9.16
N ARG A 79 9.01 10.08 8.07
CA ARG A 79 7.94 9.87 7.08
C ARG A 79 7.15 8.60 7.36
N LEU A 80 5.89 8.61 6.94
CA LEU A 80 5.06 7.41 6.95
C LEU A 80 5.40 6.54 5.75
N LEU A 81 5.98 5.36 5.97
CA LEU A 81 6.17 4.33 4.96
C LEU A 81 5.03 3.32 5.01
N VAL A 82 4.19 3.32 3.99
CA VAL A 82 3.14 2.32 3.77
C VAL A 82 3.70 1.20 2.88
N ASP A 83 4.00 0.06 3.49
CA ASP A 83 4.51 -1.13 2.82
C ASP A 83 3.39 -1.93 2.17
N ALA A 84 3.31 -1.84 0.84
CA ALA A 84 2.43 -2.61 -0.03
C ALA A 84 3.14 -3.79 -0.72
N ALA A 85 4.43 -4.00 -0.47
CA ALA A 85 5.21 -5.06 -1.09
C ALA A 85 4.90 -6.43 -0.46
N ASN A 86 5.10 -7.51 -1.20
CA ASN A 86 4.94 -8.86 -0.66
C ASN A 86 6.23 -9.65 -0.87
N ARG A 87 6.92 -9.99 0.21
CA ARG A 87 8.16 -10.78 0.20
C ARG A 87 7.90 -12.28 0.11
N LEU A 88 7.08 -12.74 -0.85
CA LEU A 88 6.42 -14.06 -0.90
C LEU A 88 7.30 -15.31 -0.66
N GLU A 89 8.61 -15.23 -0.88
CA GLU A 89 9.57 -16.33 -0.67
C GLU A 89 10.24 -16.29 0.71
N ALA A 90 10.01 -15.23 1.49
CA ALA A 90 10.54 -15.06 2.84
C ALA A 90 9.60 -15.71 3.88
N ALA A 91 10.12 -15.91 5.10
CA ALA A 91 9.30 -16.37 6.22
C ALA A 91 8.26 -15.32 6.66
N VAL A 92 8.61 -14.03 6.55
CA VAL A 92 7.78 -12.87 6.91
C VAL A 92 7.55 -12.03 5.65
N GLN A 93 6.30 -11.67 5.34
CA GLN A 93 5.96 -11.08 4.03
C GLN A 93 6.02 -9.56 4.02
N HIS A 94 5.82 -8.95 5.17
CA HIS A 94 6.03 -7.54 5.44
C HIS A 94 7.51 -7.20 5.69
N SER A 95 7.86 -5.92 5.59
CA SER A 95 9.27 -5.45 5.60
C SER A 95 9.66 -4.73 6.90
N ALA A 96 8.91 -4.92 7.99
CA ALA A 96 9.07 -4.14 9.22
C ALA A 96 10.48 -4.25 9.83
N ALA A 97 11.06 -5.45 9.85
CA ALA A 97 12.42 -5.66 10.36
C ALA A 97 13.47 -4.95 9.50
N GLN A 98 13.33 -5.02 8.17
CA GLN A 98 14.23 -4.36 7.22
C GLN A 98 14.12 -2.83 7.31
N VAL A 99 12.90 -2.32 7.53
CA VAL A 99 12.67 -0.89 7.76
C VAL A 99 13.30 -0.44 9.07
N ALA A 100 13.14 -1.21 10.15
CA ALA A 100 13.79 -0.89 11.43
C ALA A 100 15.32 -0.88 11.33
N GLU A 101 15.92 -1.73 10.48
CA GLU A 101 17.36 -1.78 10.26
C GLU A 101 17.88 -0.62 9.38
N HIS A 102 17.23 -0.36 8.25
CA HIS A 102 17.76 0.55 7.22
C HIS A 102 17.14 1.95 7.23
N ALA A 103 15.97 2.11 7.86
CA ALA A 103 15.22 3.36 7.94
C ALA A 103 14.58 3.52 9.33
N PRO A 104 15.36 3.49 10.43
CA PRO A 104 14.85 3.45 11.80
C PRO A 104 13.98 4.64 12.20
N GLY A 105 14.09 5.77 11.51
CA GLY A 105 13.25 6.94 11.72
C GLY A 105 11.96 6.99 10.92
N ALA A 106 11.72 5.99 10.05
CA ALA A 106 10.47 5.87 9.31
C ALA A 106 9.35 5.34 10.23
N ARG A 107 8.16 5.90 10.11
CA ARG A 107 6.94 5.36 10.71
C ARG A 107 6.37 4.32 9.77
N TYR A 108 6.08 3.12 10.28
CA TYR A 108 5.77 1.98 9.42
C TYR A 108 4.27 1.63 9.44
N ALA A 109 3.71 1.38 8.25
CA ALA A 109 2.36 0.88 8.07
C ALA A 109 2.35 -0.31 7.10
N ARG A 110 1.50 -1.30 7.38
CA ARG A 110 1.24 -2.43 6.48
C ARG A 110 -0.14 -2.27 5.86
N ALA A 111 -0.20 -1.97 4.56
CA ALA A 111 -1.44 -1.81 3.80
C ALA A 111 -1.20 -2.05 2.30
N PHE A 112 -2.28 -2.25 1.55
CA PHE A 112 -2.33 -2.58 0.12
C PHE A 112 -1.60 -3.88 -0.28
N SER A 113 -1.28 -4.73 0.70
CA SER A 113 -0.58 -6.00 0.50
C SER A 113 -1.50 -7.21 0.40
N SER A 114 -2.75 -7.12 0.87
CA SER A 114 -3.64 -8.26 1.12
C SER A 114 -4.65 -8.60 0.01
N GLN A 115 -4.67 -7.85 -1.10
CA GLN A 115 -5.64 -8.00 -2.20
C GLN A 115 -4.96 -7.77 -3.56
N GLY A 116 -5.60 -8.24 -4.64
CA GLY A 116 -5.16 -8.02 -6.01
C GLY A 116 -5.40 -6.60 -6.51
N VAL A 117 -4.64 -6.18 -7.52
CA VAL A 117 -4.83 -4.88 -8.19
C VAL A 117 -6.23 -4.71 -8.75
N GLU A 118 -6.89 -5.81 -9.12
CA GLU A 118 -8.26 -5.85 -9.62
C GLU A 118 -9.23 -5.21 -8.62
N VAL A 119 -9.05 -5.46 -7.31
CA VAL A 119 -9.85 -4.85 -6.24
C VAL A 119 -9.53 -3.37 -6.07
N PHE A 120 -8.28 -2.95 -6.32
CA PHE A 120 -7.90 -1.53 -6.21
C PHE A 120 -8.36 -0.71 -7.41
N ALA A 121 -8.49 -1.33 -8.57
CA ALA A 121 -9.07 -0.72 -9.77
C ALA A 121 -10.60 -0.65 -9.68
N GLU A 122 -11.23 -1.69 -9.14
CA GLU A 122 -12.68 -1.81 -9.01
C GLU A 122 -13.04 -2.26 -7.57
N PRO A 123 -13.14 -1.33 -6.60
CA PRO A 123 -13.31 -1.65 -5.18
C PRO A 123 -14.72 -2.11 -4.81
N VAL A 124 -15.68 -2.04 -5.74
CA VAL A 124 -17.05 -2.48 -5.54
C VAL A 124 -17.26 -3.80 -6.29
N ILE A 125 -17.62 -4.84 -5.55
CA ILE A 125 -17.90 -6.18 -6.09
C ILE A 125 -19.34 -6.50 -5.74
N ASP A 126 -20.18 -6.78 -6.76
CA ASP A 126 -21.60 -7.08 -6.59
C ASP A 126 -22.34 -6.03 -5.72
N GLY A 127 -22.06 -4.74 -5.97
CA GLY A 127 -22.65 -3.62 -5.23
C GLY A 127 -22.09 -3.42 -3.81
N VAL A 128 -21.12 -4.22 -3.37
CA VAL A 128 -20.51 -4.14 -2.03
C VAL A 128 -19.11 -3.55 -2.11
N VAL A 129 -18.87 -2.49 -1.34
CA VAL A 129 -17.52 -1.92 -1.17
C VAL A 129 -16.64 -2.90 -0.40
N CYS A 130 -15.50 -3.28 -0.98
CA CYS A 130 -14.51 -4.15 -0.35
C CYS A 130 -13.83 -3.45 0.83
N ASP A 131 -13.53 -4.26 1.84
CA ASP A 131 -12.73 -3.84 2.99
C ASP A 131 -11.25 -4.06 2.72
N HIS A 132 -10.45 -3.18 3.32
CA HIS A 132 -9.01 -3.28 3.30
C HIS A 132 -8.45 -3.28 4.72
N LEU A 133 -7.86 -4.42 5.09
CA LEU A 133 -7.24 -4.65 6.38
C LEU A 133 -5.85 -4.00 6.42
N PHE A 134 -5.56 -3.26 7.48
CA PHE A 134 -4.26 -2.61 7.64
C PHE A 134 -3.86 -2.53 9.11
N SER A 135 -2.56 -2.34 9.34
CA SER A 135 -1.99 -2.12 10.67
C SER A 135 -0.92 -1.02 10.61
N VAL A 136 -0.95 -0.15 11.62
CA VAL A 136 -0.09 1.02 11.78
C VAL A 136 -0.20 1.50 13.23
N ALA A 137 0.74 2.29 13.72
CA ALA A 137 0.61 3.00 15.00
C ALA A 137 -0.65 3.90 15.02
N GLU A 138 -1.26 4.10 16.21
CA GLU A 138 -2.56 4.78 16.34
C GLU A 138 -2.51 6.23 15.83
N GLU A 139 -1.40 6.93 16.08
CA GLU A 139 -1.18 8.31 15.63
C GLU A 139 -1.23 8.48 14.10
N ASP A 140 -0.98 7.39 13.36
CA ASP A 140 -0.90 7.37 11.90
C ASP A 140 -2.09 6.68 11.25
N ARG A 141 -3.01 6.15 12.05
CA ARG A 141 -4.21 5.47 11.60
C ARG A 141 -4.99 6.32 10.59
N ALA A 142 -5.30 7.56 10.95
CA ALA A 142 -6.11 8.44 10.10
C ALA A 142 -5.46 8.72 8.73
N ALA A 143 -4.12 8.74 8.68
CA ALA A 143 -3.37 8.91 7.44
C ALA A 143 -3.58 7.70 6.51
N VAL A 144 -3.45 6.48 7.03
CA VAL A 144 -3.63 5.25 6.24
C VAL A 144 -5.10 5.03 5.87
N GLU A 145 -6.05 5.33 6.76
CA GLU A 145 -7.50 5.28 6.47
C GLU A 145 -7.87 6.20 5.30
N ARG A 146 -7.27 7.40 5.23
CA ARG A 146 -7.47 8.35 4.14
C ARG A 146 -6.96 7.80 2.81
N LEU A 147 -5.79 7.14 2.80
CA LEU A 147 -5.26 6.51 1.59
C LEU A 147 -6.17 5.39 1.11
N ILE A 148 -6.59 4.49 2.02
CA ILE A 148 -7.48 3.38 1.68
C ILE A 148 -8.82 3.89 1.12
N SER A 149 -9.40 4.92 1.78
CA SER A 149 -10.66 5.53 1.33
C SER A 149 -10.51 6.22 -0.02
N ALA A 150 -9.34 6.80 -0.33
CA ALA A 150 -9.06 7.38 -1.65
C ALA A 150 -9.01 6.35 -2.78
N VAL A 151 -8.75 5.08 -2.48
CA VAL A 151 -8.91 3.96 -3.43
C VAL A 151 -10.39 3.58 -3.62
N GLY A 152 -11.28 4.06 -2.74
CA GLY A 152 -12.69 3.67 -2.71
C GLY A 152 -12.96 2.41 -1.89
N LEU A 153 -11.98 1.95 -1.11
CA LEU A 153 -12.12 0.82 -0.19
C LEU A 153 -12.56 1.30 1.20
N ARG A 154 -13.12 0.40 2.01
CA ARG A 154 -13.40 0.69 3.42
C ARG A 154 -12.21 0.27 4.28
N PRO A 155 -11.58 1.20 5.03
CA PRO A 155 -10.49 0.84 5.93
C PRO A 155 -10.98 0.02 7.12
N VAL A 156 -10.26 -1.05 7.44
CA VAL A 156 -10.47 -1.89 8.63
C VAL A 156 -9.16 -1.98 9.40
N TYR A 157 -9.09 -1.22 10.49
CA TYR A 157 -7.91 -1.12 11.33
C TYR A 157 -7.79 -2.32 12.27
N LEU A 158 -6.64 -3.00 12.24
CA LEU A 158 -6.38 -4.17 13.08
C LEU A 158 -5.76 -3.82 14.44
N GLY A 159 -5.38 -2.57 14.67
CA GLY A 159 -4.53 -2.17 15.79
C GLY A 159 -3.06 -2.05 15.38
N PRO A 160 -2.21 -1.56 16.30
CA PRO A 160 -0.77 -1.44 16.07
C PRO A 160 -0.10 -2.83 16.07
N ASP A 161 1.01 -2.93 15.33
CA ASP A 161 1.89 -4.10 15.28
C ASP A 161 1.22 -5.42 14.85
N GLN A 162 0.10 -5.35 14.13
CA GLN A 162 -0.63 -6.49 13.58
C GLN A 162 -0.25 -6.80 12.13
N TYR A 163 1.02 -6.57 11.75
CA TYR A 163 1.49 -6.75 10.37
C TYR A 163 1.34 -8.20 9.87
N ASP A 164 1.61 -9.18 10.74
CA ASP A 164 1.40 -10.60 10.45
C ASP A 164 -0.08 -10.93 10.17
N LEU A 165 -1.03 -10.29 10.86
CA LEU A 165 -2.45 -10.49 10.60
C LEU A 165 -2.87 -9.94 9.22
N VAL A 166 -2.28 -8.82 8.78
CA VAL A 166 -2.49 -8.31 7.42
C VAL A 166 -1.95 -9.31 6.40
N ASP A 167 -0.79 -9.92 6.66
CA ASP A 167 -0.20 -10.93 5.77
C ASP A 167 -0.98 -12.26 5.78
N HIS A 168 -1.59 -12.64 6.90
CA HIS A 168 -2.51 -13.78 6.92
C HIS A 168 -3.74 -13.53 6.03
N ALA A 169 -4.24 -12.30 5.97
CA ALA A 169 -5.33 -11.95 5.05
C ALA A 169 -4.92 -12.10 3.58
N LEU A 170 -3.67 -11.77 3.22
CA LEU A 170 -3.12 -12.06 1.89
C LEU A 170 -3.16 -13.56 1.57
N TRP A 171 -2.76 -14.41 2.50
CA TRP A 171 -2.75 -15.86 2.28
C TRP A 171 -4.17 -16.41 2.13
N ILE A 172 -5.12 -15.97 2.96
CA ILE A 172 -6.54 -16.32 2.80
C ILE A 172 -7.02 -15.89 1.41
N TRP A 173 -6.70 -14.67 1.00
CA TRP A 173 -7.08 -14.15 -0.31
C TRP A 173 -6.47 -14.99 -1.45
N PHE A 174 -5.18 -15.32 -1.40
CA PHE A 174 -4.56 -16.20 -2.41
C PHE A 174 -5.24 -17.57 -2.50
N ARG A 175 -5.58 -18.17 -1.35
CA ARG A 175 -6.29 -19.46 -1.32
C ARG A 175 -7.66 -19.34 -2.01
N LEU A 176 -8.44 -18.31 -1.72
CA LEU A 176 -9.77 -18.12 -2.28
C LEU A 176 -9.73 -17.70 -3.75
N ALA A 177 -9.00 -16.63 -4.07
CA ALA A 177 -8.96 -16.01 -5.39
C ALA A 177 -8.26 -16.89 -6.43
N VAL A 178 -7.14 -17.52 -6.06
CA VAL A 178 -6.28 -18.27 -6.99
C VAL A 178 -6.48 -19.77 -6.84
N ALA A 179 -6.25 -20.32 -5.64
CA ALA A 179 -6.25 -21.78 -5.47
C ALA A 179 -7.65 -22.40 -5.56
N GLN A 180 -8.71 -21.67 -5.18
CA GLN A 180 -10.10 -22.11 -5.34
C GLN A 180 -10.77 -21.57 -6.61
N GLY A 181 -10.09 -20.71 -7.38
CA GLY A 181 -10.59 -20.22 -8.67
C GLY A 181 -11.71 -19.19 -8.60
N ASN A 182 -11.92 -18.52 -7.46
CA ASN A 182 -12.93 -17.47 -7.32
C ASN A 182 -12.58 -16.18 -8.10
N GLY A 183 -11.37 -16.09 -8.65
CA GLY A 183 -10.91 -14.94 -9.40
C GLY A 183 -10.29 -13.85 -8.52
N ARG A 184 -9.40 -13.07 -9.13
CA ARG A 184 -8.63 -12.01 -8.46
C ARG A 184 -9.44 -10.75 -8.17
N HIS A 185 -10.60 -10.58 -8.80
CA HIS A 185 -11.58 -9.57 -8.42
C HIS A 185 -12.51 -10.13 -7.33
N SER A 186 -11.94 -10.35 -6.16
CA SER A 186 -12.64 -10.82 -4.96
C SER A 186 -12.01 -10.15 -3.72
N GLY A 187 -12.83 -9.82 -2.72
CA GLY A 187 -12.37 -9.08 -1.55
C GLY A 187 -13.11 -9.48 -0.28
N PHE A 188 -12.76 -8.85 0.84
CA PHE A 188 -13.36 -9.12 2.14
C PHE A 188 -14.41 -8.08 2.49
N ARG A 189 -15.34 -8.46 3.37
CA ARG A 189 -16.31 -7.57 3.99
C ARG A 189 -16.55 -7.98 5.44
N LEU A 190 -16.15 -7.15 6.39
CA LEU A 190 -16.52 -7.24 7.79
C LEU A 190 -17.97 -6.77 7.95
N LEU A 191 -18.83 -7.68 8.37
CA LEU A 191 -20.19 -7.34 8.75
C LEU A 191 -20.21 -7.02 10.24
N THR A 192 -20.63 -5.80 10.57
CA THR A 192 -20.93 -5.40 11.93
C THR A 192 -22.38 -4.94 11.96
N ASP A 193 -23.02 -5.03 13.12
CA ASP A 193 -24.22 -4.24 13.34
C ASP A 193 -23.88 -2.77 13.07
N ARG A 194 -24.85 -2.00 12.55
CA ARG A 194 -24.66 -0.54 12.46
C ARG A 194 -24.33 -0.06 13.86
N ALA A 195 -23.19 0.62 14.02
CA ALA A 195 -22.97 1.43 15.21
C ALA A 195 -24.25 2.26 15.38
N GLY A 196 -24.93 2.11 16.52
CA GLY A 196 -26.07 2.94 16.86
C GLY A 196 -25.67 4.40 16.65
N GLY A 197 -26.52 5.15 15.95
CA GLY A 197 -26.30 6.57 15.68
C GLY A 197 -26.19 7.42 16.94
#